data_AF-A0A1M6WJT2-F1
#
_entry.id   AF-A0A1M6WJT2-F1
#
_cell.length_a   1.000
_cell.length_b   1.000
_cell.length_c   1.000
_cell.angle_alpha   90.00
_cell.angle_beta   90.00
_cell.angle_gamma   90.00
#
_symmetry.space_group_name_H-M   'P 1'
#
loop_
_entity.id
_entity.type
_entity.pdbx_description
1 polymer ?
#
loop_
_entity_poly.entity_id
_entity_poly.type
_entity_poly.pdbx_seq_one_letter_code
_entity_poly.pdbx_strand_id
1 'polypeptide(L)' 'MSSQTRSTLKLIAIILVIFMVLMQLNLVIIPALAVYKFWVMVGAFILLLVASS' A
#
# COMPACT_ATOMS: atom_id res chain seq x y z
N MET A 1 11.81 -4.87 -16.31
CA MET A 1 10.48 -5.38 -15.85
C MET A 1 9.58 -5.51 -17.07
N SER A 2 8.81 -6.59 -17.20
CA SER A 2 7.77 -6.62 -18.23
C SER A 2 6.69 -5.57 -17.89
N SER A 3 6.06 -4.99 -18.90
CA SER A 3 4.94 -4.05 -18.73
C SER A 3 3.86 -4.61 -17.80
N GLN A 4 3.62 -5.91 -17.88
CA GLN A 4 2.69 -6.66 -17.03
C GLN A 4 3.11 -6.65 -15.56
N THR A 5 4.38 -6.97 -15.26
CA THR A 5 4.89 -7.00 -13.87
C THR A 5 4.77 -5.62 -13.21
N ARG A 6 5.09 -4.55 -13.95
CA ARG A 6 4.98 -3.16 -13.45
C ARG A 6 3.53 -2.76 -13.18
N SER A 7 2.61 -3.16 -14.05
CA SER A 7 1.18 -2.91 -13.89
C SER A 7 0.61 -3.62 -12.65
N THR A 8 0.97 -4.89 -12.45
CA THR A 8 0.54 -5.66 -11.27
C THR A 8 1.11 -5.06 -9.98
N LEU A 9 2.37 -4.62 -9.99
CA LEU A 9 3.01 -4.00 -8.83
C LEU A 9 2.35 -2.66 -8.46
N LYS A 10 2.02 -1.83 -9.46
CA LYS A 10 1.23 -0.60 -9.26
C LYS A 10 -0.13 -0.90 -8.65
N LEU A 11 -0.83 -1.91 -9.16
CA LEU A 11 -2.16 -2.27 -8.68
C LEU A 11 -2.12 -2.73 -7.21
N ILE A 12 -1.15 -3.57 -6.85
CA ILE A 12 -0.94 -4.00 -5.47
C ILE A 12 -0.62 -2.81 -4.55
N ALA A 13 0.26 -1.90 -4.99
CA ALA A 13 0.61 -0.71 -4.21
C ALA A 13 -0.61 0.21 -3.99
N ILE A 14 -1.43 0.42 -5.02
CA ILE A 14 -2.67 1.22 -4.91
C ILE A 14 -3.64 0.59 -3.92
N ILE A 15 -3.85 -0.73 -3.97
CA ILE A 15 -4.75 -1.44 -3.05
C ILE A 15 -4.26 -1.29 -1.60
N LEU A 16 -2.96 -1.42 -1.34
CA LEU A 16 -2.38 -1.23 -0.01
C LEU A 16 -2.60 0.19 0.52
N VAL A 17 -2.44 1.20 -0.33
CA VAL A 17 -2.70 2.61 0.04
C VAL A 17 -4.17 2.82 0.37
N ILE A 18 -5.10 2.32 -0.47
CA ILE A 18 -6.54 2.44 -0.21
C ILE A 18 -6.90 1.78 1.13
N PHE A 19 -6.38 0.58 1.37
CA PHE A 19 -6.60 -0.12 2.64
C PHE A 19 -6.12 0.68 3.85
N MET A 20 -4.91 1.25 3.77
CA MET A 20 -4.36 2.13 4.81
C MET A 20 -5.23 3.36 5.06
N VAL A 21 -5.75 3.99 3.99
CA VAL A 21 -6.65 5.16 4.10
C VAL A 21 -7.96 4.78 4.78
N LEU A 22 -8.56 3.63 4.44
CA LEU A 22 -9.77 3.13 5.12
C LEU A 22 -9.53 2.89 6.62
N MET A 23 -8.33 2.41 6.98
CA MET A 23 -7.94 2.27 8.38
C MET A 23 -7.71 3.61 9.09
N GLN A 24 -7.31 4.66 8.36
CA GLN A 24 -7.13 6.01 8.90
C GLN A 24 -8.48 6.71 9.13
N LEU A 25 -9.47 6.44 8.27
CA LEU A 25 -10.84 6.93 8.40
C LEU A 25 -11.66 6.17 9.46
N ASN A 26 -11.05 5.24 10.20
CA ASN A 26 -11.72 4.35 11.16
C ASN A 26 -12.87 3.51 10.56
N LEU A 27 -12.91 3.34 9.24
CA LEU A 27 -13.85 2.43 8.56
C LEU A 27 -13.43 0.97 8.75
N VAL A 28 -12.12 0.72 8.93
CA VAL A 28 -11.54 -0.60 9.18
C VAL A 28 -10.60 -0.51 10.38
N ILE A 29 -10.94 -1.18 11.49
CA ILE A 29 -10.15 -1.13 12.72
C ILE A 29 -9.57 -2.53 12.96
N ILE A 30 -8.25 -2.65 12.76
CA ILE A 30 -7.49 -3.86 13.08
C ILE A 30 -6.44 -3.48 14.12
N PRO A 31 -6.66 -3.80 15.41
CA PRO A 31 -5.77 -3.40 16.50
C PRO A 31 -4.32 -3.86 16.31
N ALA A 32 -4.13 -5.07 15.78
CA ALA A 32 -2.81 -5.64 15.51
C ALA A 32 -2.02 -4.88 14.44
N LEU A 33 -2.70 -4.23 13.50
CA LEU A 33 -2.07 -3.44 12.43
C LEU A 33 -1.93 -1.96 12.79
N ALA A 34 -2.59 -1.49 13.86
CA ALA A 34 -2.60 -0.08 14.25
C ALA A 34 -1.19 0.46 14.55
N VAL A 35 -0.34 -0.35 15.18
CA VAL A 35 1.05 0.00 15.51
C VAL A 35 1.94 0.05 14.25
N TYR A 36 1.62 -0.76 13.24
CA TYR A 36 2.42 -0.89 12.02
C TYR A 36 1.92 0.00 10.86
N LYS A 37 0.84 0.76 11.05
CA LYS A 37 0.24 1.64 10.01
C LYS A 37 1.28 2.49 9.31
N PHE A 38 2.20 3.11 10.06
CA PHE A 38 3.26 3.94 9.51
C PHE A 38 4.18 3.15 8.57
N TRP A 39 4.70 2.00 9.03
CA TRP A 39 5.62 1.17 8.26
C TRP A 39 4.98 0.55 7.01
N VAL A 40 3.70 0.20 7.08
CA VAL A 40 2.96 -0.29 5.91
C VAL A 40 2.75 0.81 4.87
N MET A 41 2.50 2.06 5.30
CA MET A 41 2.46 3.21 4.40
C MET A 41 3.82 3.44 3.71
N VAL A 42 4.92 3.35 4.45
CA VAL A 42 6.28 3.46 3.89
C VAL A 42 6.53 2.35 2.85
N GLY A 43 6.17 1.11 3.15
CA GLY A 43 6.31 -0.01 2.21
C GLY A 43 5.47 0.16 0.94
N ALA A 44 4.22 0.63 1.09
CA ALA A 44 3.34 0.90 -0.05
C ALA A 44 3.91 2.02 -0.95
N PHE A 45 4.52 3.06 -0.36
CA PHE A 45 5.16 4.14 -1.10
C PHE A 45 6.40 3.66 -1.87
N ILE A 46 7.25 2.84 -1.24
CA ILE A 46 8.42 2.24 -1.91
C ILE A 46 7.98 1.35 -3.08
N LEU A 47 6.95 0.52 -2.90
CA LEU A 47 6.39 -0.31 -3.98
C LEU A 47 5.88 0.53 -5.15
N LEU A 48 5.21 1.65 -4.86
CA LEU A 48 4.74 2.61 -5.87
C LEU A 48 5.90 3.26 -6.63
N LEU A 49 6.98 3.59 -5.92
CA LEU A 49 8.20 4.19 -6.49
C LEU A 49 8.94 3.21 -7.40
N VAL A 50 9.12 1.96 -6.97
CA VAL A 50 9.71 0.89 -7.80
C VAL A 50 8.83 0.59 -9.03
N ALA A 51 7.51 0.66 -8.88
CA ALA A 51 6.60 0.47 -10.00
C ALA A 51 6.52 1.68 -10.95
N SER A 52 7.05 2.85 -10.56
CA SER A 52 7.06 4.08 -11.36
C SER A 52 8.42 4.41 -11.99
N SER A 53 9.52 3.89 -11.43
CA SER A 53 10.88 3.85 -12.00
C SER A 53 11.01 2.81 -13.11
#